data_AF-A0A7W1Z9Y3-F1
#
_entry.id   AF-A0A7W1Z9Y3-F1
#
_cell.length_a   1.000
_cell.length_b   1.000
_cell.length_c   1.000
_cell.angle_alpha   90.00
_cell.angle_beta   90.00
_cell.angle_gamma   90.00
#
_symmetry.space_group_name_H-M   'P 1'
#
loop_
_entity.id
_entity.type
_entity.pdbx_description
1 polymer ?
#
loop_
_entity_poly.entity_id
_entity_poly.type
_entity_poly.pdbx_seq_one_letter_code
_entity_poly.pdbx_strand_id
1 'polypeptide(L)'
;EERAPLFEAMGVPHDDALEMAAGSDATMGSCILDLYRSSTPNPHQHWGPWSATSAPGLVLHPTEDPFGDEKMAAEVADSLGARFKRIDGAGHFWPYQAPDKAVPILESFWDSLD
;
A
#
# COMPACT_ATOMS: atom_id res chain seq x y z
N GLU A 1 5.64 18.72 -13.27
CA GLU A 1 4.71 19.81 -12.91
C GLU A 1 3.26 19.49 -13.25
N GLU A 2 2.86 19.35 -14.53
CA GLU A 2 1.43 19.15 -14.91
C GLU A 2 0.70 17.99 -14.21
N ARG A 3 1.44 16.95 -13.77
CA ARG A 3 0.87 15.79 -13.07
C ARG A 3 0.82 15.93 -11.55
N ALA A 4 1.51 16.91 -10.96
CA ALA A 4 1.56 17.09 -9.50
C ALA A 4 0.17 17.25 -8.85
N PRO A 5 -0.79 17.99 -9.45
CA PRO A 5 -2.14 18.09 -8.89
C PRO A 5 -2.86 16.74 -8.71
N LEU A 6 -2.50 15.71 -9.49
CA LEU A 6 -3.06 14.37 -9.33
C LEU A 6 -2.57 13.71 -8.03
N PHE A 7 -1.29 13.87 -7.70
CA PHE A 7 -0.72 13.33 -6.47
C PHE A 7 -1.19 14.11 -5.24
N GLU A 8 -1.29 15.44 -5.35
CA GLU A 8 -1.85 16.29 -4.29
C GLU A 8 -3.31 15.93 -3.96
N ALA A 9 -4.13 15.66 -4.98
CA ALA A 9 -5.51 15.21 -4.79
C ALA A 9 -5.60 13.87 -4.02
N MET A 10 -4.52 13.09 -4.01
CA MET A 10 -4.40 11.84 -3.23
C MET A 10 -3.66 12.04 -1.90
N GLY A 11 -3.34 13.29 -1.54
CA GLY A 11 -2.77 13.67 -0.25
C GLY A 11 -1.25 13.76 -0.16
N VAL A 12 -0.55 13.78 -1.29
CA VAL A 12 0.89 14.02 -1.31
C VAL A 12 1.17 15.52 -1.16
N PRO A 13 2.11 15.96 -0.29
CA PRO A 13 2.52 17.36 -0.20
C PRO A 13 3.05 17.91 -1.53
N HIS A 14 2.91 19.22 -1.75
CA HIS A 14 3.21 19.85 -3.04
C HIS A 14 4.63 19.56 -3.57
N ASP A 15 5.64 19.72 -2.73
CA ASP A 15 7.04 19.54 -3.14
C ASP A 15 7.32 18.07 -3.53
N ASP A 16 6.79 17.12 -2.76
CA ASP A 16 6.88 15.69 -3.06
C ASP A 16 6.08 15.31 -4.32
N ALA A 17 4.92 15.95 -4.53
CA ALA A 17 4.10 15.75 -5.73
C ALA A 17 4.79 16.26 -6.99
N LEU A 18 5.55 17.37 -6.89
CA LEU A 18 6.39 17.87 -7.97
C LEU A 18 7.53 16.89 -8.29
N GLU A 19 8.18 16.33 -7.26
CA GLU A 19 9.22 15.31 -7.44
C GLU A 19 8.66 14.05 -8.12
N MET A 20 7.54 13.52 -7.64
CA MET A 20 6.85 12.38 -8.25
C MET A 20 6.44 12.66 -9.70
N ALA A 21 5.94 13.87 -9.98
CA ALA A 21 5.58 14.28 -11.32
C ALA A 21 6.79 14.42 -12.25
N ALA A 22 7.96 14.80 -11.72
CA ALA A 22 9.21 14.87 -12.48
C ALA A 22 9.76 13.47 -12.81
N GLY A 23 9.60 12.50 -11.91
CA GLY A 23 9.95 11.09 -12.15
C GLY A 23 8.97 10.33 -13.06
N SER A 24 7.84 10.95 -13.41
CA SER A 24 6.81 10.32 -14.24
C SER A 24 7.13 10.41 -15.73
N ASP A 25 7.79 9.39 -16.26
CA ASP A 25 8.19 9.30 -17.67
C ASP A 25 7.58 8.11 -18.44
N ALA A 26 7.96 7.96 -19.71
CA ALA A 26 7.47 6.88 -20.56
C ALA A 26 7.95 5.50 -20.10
N THR A 27 9.13 5.41 -19.49
CA THR A 27 9.68 4.17 -18.95
C THR A 27 8.88 3.71 -17.73
N MET A 28 8.63 4.61 -16.78
CA MET A 28 7.76 4.36 -15.63
C MET A 28 6.38 3.89 -16.10
N GLY A 29 5.78 4.59 -17.05
CA GLY A 29 4.49 4.23 -17.62
C GLY A 29 4.49 2.84 -18.25
N SER A 30 5.52 2.48 -19.04
CA SER A 30 5.65 1.14 -19.61
C SER A 30 5.76 0.07 -18.54
N CYS A 31 6.61 0.27 -17.53
CA CYS A 31 6.81 -0.70 -16.45
C CYS A 31 5.52 -0.98 -15.67
N ILE A 32 4.75 0.06 -15.34
CA ILE A 32 3.45 -0.09 -14.66
C ILE A 32 2.48 -0.91 -15.52
N LEU A 33 2.37 -0.58 -16.81
CA LEU A 33 1.46 -1.27 -17.71
C LEU A 33 1.87 -2.73 -17.97
N ASP A 34 3.17 -3.00 -18.06
CA ASP A 34 3.69 -4.37 -18.24
C ASP A 34 3.40 -5.23 -17.00
N LEU A 35 3.54 -4.67 -15.79
CA LEU A 35 3.13 -5.33 -14.56
C LEU A 35 1.64 -5.69 -14.59
N TYR A 36 0.75 -4.75 -14.90
CA TYR A 36 -0.70 -5.04 -14.96
C TYR A 36 -1.04 -6.08 -16.02
N ARG A 37 -0.46 -5.98 -17.22
CA ARG A 37 -0.70 -6.95 -18.30
C ARG A 37 -0.22 -8.36 -17.93
N SER A 38 0.87 -8.47 -17.17
CA SER A 38 1.38 -9.78 -16.71
C SER A 38 0.40 -10.54 -15.80
N SER A 39 -0.55 -9.84 -15.16
CA SER A 39 -1.58 -10.44 -14.32
C SER A 39 -2.87 -10.84 -15.05
N THR A 40 -2.96 -10.62 -16.37
CA THR A 40 -4.17 -10.95 -17.16
C THR A 40 -4.11 -12.37 -17.75
N PRO A 41 -5.26 -13.05 -17.98
CA PRO A 41 -6.63 -12.63 -17.65
C PRO A 41 -7.05 -12.91 -16.18
N ASN A 42 -6.23 -13.64 -15.42
CA ASN A 42 -6.59 -14.12 -14.10
C ASN A 42 -5.65 -13.52 -13.03
N PRO A 43 -5.96 -12.32 -12.51
CA PRO A 43 -5.16 -11.74 -11.45
C PRO A 43 -5.15 -12.69 -10.24
N HIS A 44 -3.98 -12.81 -9.62
CA HIS A 44 -3.76 -13.61 -8.40
C HIS A 44 -3.85 -15.14 -8.56
N GLN A 45 -4.05 -15.68 -9.76
CA GLN A 45 -4.18 -17.14 -9.98
C GLN A 45 -2.99 -17.97 -9.48
N HIS A 46 -1.82 -17.35 -9.34
CA HIS A 46 -0.57 -18.00 -8.90
C HIS A 46 -0.11 -17.57 -7.50
N TRP A 47 -0.90 -16.75 -6.77
CA TRP A 47 -0.47 -16.17 -5.49
C TRP A 47 -0.79 -17.06 -4.28
N GLY A 48 -1.39 -18.22 -4.50
CA GLY A 48 -1.69 -19.22 -3.48
C GLY A 48 -0.95 -20.55 -3.68
N PRO A 49 -1.18 -21.52 -2.78
CA PRO A 49 -2.11 -21.46 -1.66
C PRO A 49 -1.64 -20.48 -0.57
N TRP A 50 -2.56 -19.63 -0.11
CA TRP A 50 -2.32 -18.76 1.03
C TRP A 50 -2.31 -19.63 2.29
N SER A 51 -1.21 -19.56 3.04
CA SER A 51 -1.04 -20.31 4.28
C SER A 51 -0.15 -19.52 5.22
N ALA A 52 -0.23 -19.85 6.51
CA ALA A 52 0.53 -19.15 7.53
C ALA A 52 2.03 -19.19 7.22
N THR A 53 2.67 -18.01 7.27
CA THR A 53 4.11 -17.89 7.05
C THR A 53 4.86 -18.11 8.36
N SER A 54 6.12 -18.59 8.27
CA SER A 54 6.98 -18.70 9.45
C SER A 54 7.49 -17.34 9.94
N ALA A 55 7.57 -16.35 9.05
CA ALA A 55 7.93 -14.98 9.40
C ALA A 55 6.72 -14.26 10.03
N PRO A 56 6.91 -13.47 11.10
CA PRO A 56 5.89 -12.58 11.62
C PRO A 56 5.47 -11.55 10.57
N GLY A 57 4.16 -11.37 10.38
CA GLY A 57 3.61 -10.45 9.39
C GLY A 57 2.74 -9.35 10.00
N LEU A 58 2.65 -8.23 9.30
CA LEU A 58 1.72 -7.15 9.57
C LEU A 58 1.12 -6.67 8.24
N VAL A 59 -0.21 -6.64 8.16
CA VAL A 59 -0.96 -6.00 7.08
C VAL A 59 -1.53 -4.69 7.61
N LEU A 60 -1.20 -3.59 6.93
CA LEU A 60 -1.71 -2.26 7.21
C LEU A 60 -2.83 -1.92 6.21
N HIS A 61 -3.94 -1.37 6.70
CA HIS A 61 -5.04 -0.90 5.87
C HIS A 61 -5.40 0.56 6.19
N PRO A 62 -5.09 1.51 5.29
CA PRO A 62 -5.57 2.88 5.39
C PRO A 62 -7.07 2.94 5.07
N THR A 63 -7.87 3.48 5.97
CA THR A 63 -9.34 3.34 5.90
C THR A 63 -10.01 4.20 4.82
N GLU A 64 -9.30 5.17 4.26
CA GLU A 64 -9.79 6.05 3.20
C GLU A 64 -9.09 5.78 1.85
N ASP A 65 -8.33 4.69 1.72
CA ASP A 65 -7.70 4.31 0.45
C ASP A 65 -8.77 3.78 -0.53
N PRO A 66 -9.04 4.48 -1.65
CA PRO A 66 -10.05 4.06 -2.61
C PRO A 66 -9.65 2.81 -3.41
N PHE A 67 -8.39 2.36 -3.32
CA PHE A 67 -7.87 1.19 -4.02
C PHE A 67 -7.81 -0.05 -3.13
N GLY A 68 -8.03 0.09 -1.82
CA GLY A 68 -8.00 -1.01 -0.86
C GLY A 68 -9.37 -1.64 -0.60
N ASP A 69 -9.37 -2.90 -0.18
CA ASP A 69 -10.54 -3.58 0.39
C ASP A 69 -10.18 -4.09 1.78
N GLU A 70 -10.80 -3.51 2.81
CA GLU A 70 -10.51 -3.83 4.21
C GLU A 70 -10.76 -5.31 4.53
N LYS A 71 -11.87 -5.85 4.02
CA LYS A 71 -12.27 -7.22 4.29
C LYS A 71 -11.27 -8.18 3.66
N MET A 72 -10.90 -7.94 2.41
CA MET A 72 -9.87 -8.73 1.73
C MET A 72 -8.52 -8.63 2.44
N ALA A 73 -8.11 -7.43 2.89
CA ALA A 73 -6.87 -7.24 3.62
C ALA A 73 -6.85 -8.03 4.95
N ALA A 74 -7.98 -8.05 5.67
CA ALA A 74 -8.13 -8.85 6.89
C ALA A 74 -8.10 -10.37 6.60
N GLU A 75 -8.76 -10.82 5.53
CA GLU A 75 -8.73 -12.23 5.10
C GLU A 75 -7.32 -12.69 4.69
N VAL A 76 -6.57 -11.83 4.00
CA VAL A 76 -5.15 -12.09 3.66
C VAL A 76 -4.30 -12.14 4.92
N ALA A 77 -4.50 -11.22 5.86
CA ALA A 77 -3.76 -11.22 7.12
C ALA A 77 -3.98 -12.52 7.90
N ASP A 78 -5.24 -12.95 8.05
CA ASP A 78 -5.60 -14.20 8.71
C ASP A 78 -4.97 -15.42 8.00
N SER A 79 -5.09 -15.49 6.67
CA SER A 79 -4.53 -16.57 5.86
C SER A 79 -3.00 -16.71 6.00
N LEU A 80 -2.30 -15.57 6.18
CA LEU A 80 -0.86 -15.52 6.37
C LEU A 80 -0.41 -15.67 7.83
N GLY A 81 -1.35 -15.73 8.79
CA GLY A 81 -1.02 -15.68 10.22
C GLY A 81 -0.42 -14.32 10.64
N ALA A 82 -0.71 -13.27 9.89
CA ALA A 82 -0.22 -11.92 10.12
C ALA A 82 -1.15 -11.12 11.01
N ARG A 83 -0.59 -10.11 11.69
CA ARG A 83 -1.36 -9.10 12.41
C ARG A 83 -2.04 -8.17 11.40
N PHE A 84 -3.23 -7.66 11.73
CA PHE A 84 -3.96 -6.69 10.92
C PHE A 84 -4.17 -5.40 11.70
N LYS A 85 -3.84 -4.26 11.11
CA LYS A 85 -4.02 -2.95 11.72
C LYS A 85 -4.53 -1.92 10.71
N ARG A 86 -5.45 -1.07 11.16
CA ARG A 86 -5.97 0.06 10.38
C ARG A 86 -5.15 1.31 10.63
N ILE A 87 -5.07 2.17 9.63
CA ILE A 87 -4.60 3.55 9.74
C ILE A 87 -5.81 4.45 9.48
N ASP A 88 -6.48 4.84 10.57
CA ASP A 88 -7.76 5.55 10.47
C ASP A 88 -7.58 6.94 9.86
N GLY A 89 -8.42 7.30 8.89
CA GLY A 89 -8.45 8.61 8.24
C GLY A 89 -7.25 8.87 7.32
N ALA A 90 -6.64 7.82 6.77
CA ALA A 90 -5.55 7.91 5.80
C ALA A 90 -5.95 7.19 4.50
N GLY A 91 -5.53 7.76 3.38
CA GLY A 91 -5.71 7.22 2.04
C GLY A 91 -4.48 6.47 1.53
N HIS A 92 -4.37 6.36 0.20
CA HIS A 92 -3.34 5.56 -0.46
C HIS A 92 -1.90 5.98 -0.09
N PHE A 93 -1.65 7.29 -0.03
CA PHE A 93 -0.36 7.87 0.37
C PHE A 93 -0.28 8.11 1.88
N TRP A 94 -0.74 7.13 2.68
CA TRP A 94 -0.69 7.18 4.14
C TRP A 94 0.69 7.54 4.73
N PRO A 95 1.86 7.21 4.14
CA PRO A 95 3.14 7.62 4.72
C PRO A 95 3.31 9.15 4.74
N TYR A 96 2.73 9.84 3.76
CA TYR A 96 2.72 11.30 3.69
C TYR A 96 1.60 11.91 4.54
N GLN A 97 0.43 11.26 4.58
CA GLN A 97 -0.76 11.83 5.24
C GLN A 97 -0.83 11.59 6.75
N ALA A 98 -0.41 10.41 7.21
CA ALA A 98 -0.61 9.98 8.59
C ALA A 98 0.60 9.21 9.18
N PRO A 99 1.85 9.71 9.03
CA PRO A 99 3.01 9.07 9.62
C PRO A 99 2.88 8.92 11.14
N ASP A 100 2.34 9.93 11.83
CA ASP A 100 2.13 9.91 13.30
C ASP A 100 1.18 8.78 13.77
N LYS A 101 0.31 8.28 12.88
CA LYS A 101 -0.58 7.13 13.18
C LYS A 101 0.08 5.81 12.81
N ALA A 102 0.82 5.78 11.70
CA ALA A 102 1.43 4.56 11.19
C ALA A 102 2.68 4.14 12.00
N VAL A 103 3.51 5.10 12.41
CA VAL A 103 4.77 4.83 13.12
C VAL A 103 4.55 4.05 14.42
N PRO A 104 3.63 4.44 15.34
CA PRO A 104 3.40 3.67 16.57
C PRO A 104 2.92 2.24 16.31
N ILE A 105 2.19 2.00 15.22
CA ILE A 105 1.74 0.67 14.82
C ILE A 105 2.94 -0.18 14.41
N LEU A 106 3.85 0.39 13.61
CA LEU A 106 5.06 -0.29 13.14
C LEU A 106 6.02 -0.56 14.30
N GLU A 107 6.28 0.42 15.16
CA GLU A 107 7.11 0.27 16.36
C GLU A 107 6.57 -0.81 17.29
N SER A 108 5.27 -0.77 17.62
CA SER A 108 4.64 -1.82 18.43
C SER A 108 4.71 -3.20 17.78
N PHE A 109 4.67 -3.29 16.46
CA PHE A 109 4.86 -4.55 15.76
C PHE A 109 6.28 -5.07 15.95
N TRP A 110 7.30 -4.24 15.71
CA TRP A 110 8.71 -4.62 15.86
C TRP A 110 9.07 -4.98 17.30
N ASP A 111 8.62 -4.18 18.28
CA ASP A 111 8.82 -4.45 19.71
C ASP A 111 8.19 -5.78 20.16
N SER A 112 7.19 -6.28 19.43
CA SER A 112 6.55 -7.57 19.71
C SER A 112 7.19 -8.76 18.98
N LEU A 113 8.31 -8.53 18.26
CA LEU A 113 9.11 -9.57 17.61
C LEU A 113 10.33 -9.98 18.44
N ASP A 114 10.55 -9.30 19.57
CA ASP A 114 11.57 -9.63 20.58
C ASP A 114 11.43 -11.07 21.13
#